data_AF-A0A661CUW0-F1
#
_entry.id   AF-A0A661CUW0-F1
#
_cell.length_a   1.000
_cell.length_b   1.000
_cell.length_c   1.000
_cell.angle_alpha   90.00
_cell.angle_beta   90.00
_cell.angle_gamma   90.00
#
_symmetry.space_group_name_H-M   'P 1'
#
loop_
_entity.id
_entity.type
_entity.pdbx_description
1 polymer ?
#
loop_
_entity_poly.entity_id
_entity_poly.type
_entity_poly.pdbx_seq_one_letter_code
_entity_poly.pdbx_strand_id
1 'polypeptide(L)'
;DTKNHALRCIVLSSGQVDTIAGTGEQGRYVGNYFEKPLQASLNSPWDLAHHDGILYIAMAGQHQIWSMNLALQTIGVFAGSGCEDIIDGEPKPVHLLNRLA
;
A
#
# COMPACT_ATOMS: atom_id res chain seq x y z
N ASP A 1 8.85 -1.44 5.24
CA ASP A 1 9.94 -2.08 4.47
C ASP A 1 9.44 -2.28 3.04
N THR A 2 9.49 -1.20 2.24
CA THR A 2 8.70 -1.07 1.02
C THR A 2 9.03 -2.12 -0.04
N LYS A 3 10.32 -2.37 -0.30
CA LYS A 3 10.76 -3.34 -1.33
C LYS A 3 10.48 -4.78 -0.95
N ASN A 4 10.36 -5.06 0.35
CA ASN A 4 10.00 -6.38 0.86
C ASN A 4 8.50 -6.48 1.16
N HIS A 5 7.70 -5.49 0.75
CA HIS A 5 6.24 -5.52 0.87
C HIS A 5 5.76 -5.89 2.29
N ALA A 6 6.38 -5.30 3.30
CA ALA A 6 6.16 -5.68 4.69
C ALA A 6 6.22 -4.53 5.69
N LEU A 7 5.50 -4.73 6.80
CA LEU A 7 5.59 -3.93 8.02
C LEU A 7 6.50 -4.63 9.01
N ARG A 8 7.43 -3.88 9.60
CA ARG A 8 8.42 -4.38 10.55
C ARG A 8 8.26 -3.68 11.90
N CYS A 9 8.39 -4.44 12.97
CA CYS A 9 8.53 -3.92 14.32
C CYS A 9 9.95 -4.19 14.80
N ILE A 10 10.58 -3.22 15.47
CA ILE A 10 11.92 -3.37 16.04
C ILE A 10 11.87 -3.22 17.56
N VAL A 11 12.46 -4.18 18.26
CA VAL A 11 12.74 -4.06 19.69
C VAL A 11 14.06 -3.31 19.84
N LEU A 12 13.99 -2.02 20.19
CA LEU A 12 15.16 -1.13 20.17
C LEU A 12 16.29 -1.55 21.13
N SER A 13 15.97 -2.23 22.24
CA SER A 13 16.97 -2.68 23.22
C SER A 13 17.82 -3.84 22.73
N SER A 14 17.27 -4.73 21.90
CA SER A 14 17.96 -5.92 21.39
C SER A 14 18.32 -5.82 19.90
N GLY A 15 17.70 -4.89 19.18
CA GLY A 15 17.78 -4.82 17.72
C GLY A 15 17.00 -5.93 17.00
N GLN A 16 16.22 -6.76 17.72
CA GLN A 16 15.38 -7.78 17.10
C GLN A 16 14.33 -7.12 16.21
N VAL A 17 14.18 -7.62 14.98
CA VAL A 17 13.20 -7.13 14.00
C VAL A 17 12.25 -8.25 13.63
N ASP A 18 10.95 -8.00 13.78
CA ASP A 18 9.90 -8.94 13.43
C ASP A 18 9.02 -8.40 12.31
N THR A 19 8.49 -9.33 11.51
CA THR A 19 7.45 -9.01 10.53
C THR A 19 6.10 -9.02 11.23
N ILE A 20 5.36 -7.92 11.15
CA ILE A 20 4.04 -7.81 11.77
C ILE A 20 2.90 -7.84 10.76
N ALA A 21 3.18 -7.54 9.49
CA ALA A 21 2.25 -7.69 8.37
C ALA A 21 3.02 -7.79 7.04
N GLY A 22 2.41 -8.39 6.03
CA GLY A 22 3.03 -8.60 4.72
C GLY A 22 3.54 -10.02 4.53
N THR A 23 3.35 -10.54 3.31
CA THR A 23 3.82 -11.86 2.88
C THR A 23 5.26 -11.86 2.36
N GLY A 24 5.87 -10.69 2.19
CA GLY A 24 7.18 -10.55 1.52
C GLY A 24 7.08 -10.35 0.01
N GLU A 25 5.92 -10.67 -0.58
CA GLU A 25 5.66 -10.59 -2.01
C GLU A 25 4.80 -9.37 -2.35
N GLN A 26 5.00 -8.81 -3.54
CA GLN A 26 4.18 -7.70 -4.02
C GLN A 26 2.71 -8.12 -4.13
N GLY A 27 1.88 -7.48 -3.31
CA GLY A 27 0.44 -7.64 -3.38
C GLY A 27 -0.14 -7.19 -4.71
N ARG A 28 -1.10 -7.97 -5.21
CA ARG A 28 -2.07 -7.55 -6.24
C ARG A 28 -3.36 -7.14 -5.53
N TYR A 29 -4.31 -6.54 -6.26
CA TYR A 29 -5.64 -6.20 -5.75
C TYR A 29 -6.42 -7.46 -5.32
N VAL A 30 -6.18 -7.94 -4.09
CA VAL A 30 -6.84 -9.11 -3.53
C VAL A 30 -7.11 -8.85 -2.05
N GLY A 31 -8.38 -8.71 -1.69
CA GLY A 31 -8.84 -8.61 -0.30
C GLY A 31 -8.66 -7.21 0.31
N ASN A 32 -9.69 -6.76 1.02
CA ASN A 32 -9.70 -5.44 1.69
C ASN A 32 -9.55 -5.57 3.21
N TYR A 33 -9.46 -6.79 3.75
CA TYR A 33 -9.39 -7.06 5.18
C TYR A 33 -8.79 -8.44 5.45
N PHE A 34 -7.97 -8.55 6.50
CA PHE A 34 -7.29 -9.77 6.92
C PHE A 34 -7.29 -9.87 8.44
N GLU A 35 -7.75 -11.01 8.96
CA GLU A 35 -7.65 -11.36 10.40
C GLU A 35 -6.23 -11.84 10.78
N LYS A 36 -5.39 -12.13 9.78
CA LYS A 36 -3.99 -12.53 9.94
C LYS A 36 -3.12 -11.59 9.10
N PRO A 37 -2.51 -10.56 9.68
CA PRO A 37 -1.80 -9.52 8.92
C PRO A 37 -0.61 -10.05 8.12
N LEU A 38 -0.03 -11.18 8.54
CA LEU A 38 1.02 -11.89 7.79
C LEU A 38 0.53 -12.51 6.48
N GLN A 39 -0.79 -12.65 6.28
CA GLN A 39 -1.40 -13.10 5.03
C GLN A 39 -1.80 -11.94 4.11
N ALA A 40 -1.75 -10.70 4.61
CA ALA A 40 -2.05 -9.53 3.79
C ALA A 40 -0.92 -9.33 2.77
N SER A 41 -1.22 -9.46 1.48
CA SER A 41 -0.26 -9.17 0.43
C SER A 41 -0.20 -7.66 0.22
N LEU A 42 0.81 -7.02 0.82
CA LEU A 42 0.94 -5.56 0.80
C LEU A 42 1.57 -5.08 -0.51
N ASN A 43 1.15 -3.91 -1.01
CA ASN A 43 1.74 -3.29 -2.20
C ASN A 43 2.30 -1.90 -1.88
N SER A 44 3.64 -1.82 -1.79
CA SER A 44 4.38 -0.58 -1.55
C SER A 44 3.94 0.24 -0.32
N PRO A 45 4.02 -0.32 0.92
CA PRO A 45 3.83 0.47 2.12
C PRO A 45 4.95 1.50 2.25
N TRP A 46 4.61 2.78 2.29
CA TRP A 46 5.58 3.89 2.27
C TRP A 46 5.73 4.55 3.63
N ASP A 47 4.62 4.96 4.22
CA ASP A 47 4.61 5.76 5.43
C ASP A 47 3.63 5.21 6.46
N LEU A 48 3.85 5.57 7.72
CA LEU A 48 3.13 5.06 8.87
C LEU A 48 2.72 6.20 9.81
N ALA A 49 1.50 6.15 10.32
CA ALA A 49 1.04 7.00 11.41
C ALA A 49 0.38 6.14 12.48
N HIS A 50 0.62 6.43 13.75
CA HIS A 50 0.02 5.67 14.86
C HIS A 50 -0.85 6.57 15.72
N HIS A 51 -2.08 6.13 16.00
CA HIS A 51 -3.02 6.82 16.88
C HIS A 51 -3.93 5.81 17.56
N ASP A 52 -4.04 5.89 18.89
CA ASP A 52 -4.96 5.09 19.71
C ASP A 52 -4.94 3.57 19.43
N GLY A 53 -3.74 2.99 19.28
CA GLY A 53 -3.56 1.55 19.05
C GLY A 53 -3.80 1.11 17.60
N ILE A 54 -4.10 2.04 16.70
CA ILE A 54 -4.24 1.83 15.27
C ILE A 54 -3.00 2.37 14.55
N LEU A 55 -2.41 1.51 13.72
CA LEU A 55 -1.36 1.88 12.79
C LEU A 55 -1.98 2.11 11.41
N TYR A 56 -1.92 3.34 10.92
CA TYR A 56 -2.30 3.71 9.57
C TYR A 56 -1.10 3.58 8.63
N ILE A 57 -1.34 3.07 7.43
CA ILE A 57 -0.31 2.74 6.44
C ILE A 57 -0.67 3.35 5.09
N ALA A 58 0.25 4.15 4.54
CA ALA A 58 0.13 4.63 3.16
C ALA A 58 0.53 3.51 2.19
N MET A 59 -0.46 2.94 1.49
CA MET A 59 -0.30 1.82 0.56
C MET A 59 -0.24 2.35 -0.87
N ALA A 60 0.92 2.89 -1.24
CA ALA A 60 1.09 3.63 -2.50
C ALA A 60 0.71 2.80 -3.73
N GLY A 61 1.10 1.51 -3.77
CA GLY A 61 0.79 0.63 -4.90
C GLY A 61 -0.66 0.16 -4.96
N GLN A 62 -1.46 0.42 -3.92
CA GLN A 62 -2.90 0.15 -3.89
C GLN A 62 -3.74 1.43 -3.90
N HIS A 63 -3.13 2.62 -3.97
CA HIS A 63 -3.86 3.90 -3.97
C HIS A 63 -4.83 4.03 -2.78
N GLN A 64 -4.39 3.54 -1.61
CA GLN A 64 -5.21 3.40 -0.41
C GLN A 64 -4.46 3.78 0.86
N ILE A 65 -5.23 4.12 1.89
CA ILE A 65 -4.78 4.13 3.28
C ILE A 65 -5.34 2.89 3.96
N TRP A 66 -4.47 2.12 4.58
CA TRP A 66 -4.84 0.94 5.35
C TRP A 66 -4.71 1.24 6.84
N SER A 67 -5.45 0.50 7.66
CA SER A 67 -5.35 0.55 9.12
C SER A 67 -5.14 -0.85 9.68
N MET A 68 -4.23 -0.97 10.64
CA MET A 68 -3.96 -2.19 11.40
C MET A 68 -4.26 -1.94 12.88
N ASN A 69 -5.15 -2.75 13.47
CA ASN A 69 -5.34 -2.78 14.91
C ASN A 69 -4.25 -3.64 15.54
N LEU A 70 -3.38 -3.03 16.35
CA LEU A 70 -2.21 -3.72 16.90
C LEU A 70 -2.57 -4.73 18.00
N ALA A 71 -3.66 -4.50 18.73
CA ALA A 71 -4.12 -5.38 19.81
C ALA A 71 -4.84 -6.61 19.27
N LEU A 72 -5.75 -6.41 18.31
CA LEU A 72 -6.51 -7.47 17.66
C LEU A 72 -5.71 -8.18 16.57
N GLN A 73 -4.59 -7.60 16.15
CA GLN A 73 -3.81 -8.04 15.00
C GLN A 73 -4.67 -8.23 13.75
N THR A 74 -5.45 -7.22 13.39
CA THR A 74 -6.26 -7.21 12.16
C THR A 74 -5.82 -6.05 11.28
N ILE A 75 -5.90 -6.21 9.95
CA ILE A 75 -5.49 -5.18 9.00
C ILE A 75 -6.46 -5.11 7.83
N GLY A 76 -6.74 -3.90 7.33
CA GLY A 76 -7.58 -3.72 6.15
C GLY A 76 -7.59 -2.29 5.62
N VAL A 77 -8.36 -2.07 4.57
CA VAL A 77 -8.55 -0.77 3.94
C VAL A 77 -9.31 0.15 4.91
N PHE A 78 -8.73 1.33 5.16
CA PHE A 78 -9.38 2.41 5.88
C PHE A 78 -10.03 3.41 4.91
N ALA A 79 -9.32 3.78 3.84
CA ALA A 79 -9.80 4.71 2.83
C ALA A 79 -9.17 4.43 1.45
N GLY A 80 -9.88 4.84 0.40
CA GLY A 80 -9.46 4.70 -1.01
C GLY A 80 -10.12 3.52 -1.71
N SER A 81 -10.55 3.71 -2.95
CA SER A 81 -11.16 2.67 -3.78
C SER A 81 -10.15 1.71 -4.41
N GLY A 82 -8.87 2.11 -4.44
CA GLY A 82 -7.83 1.41 -5.18
C GLY A 82 -7.84 1.67 -6.68
N CYS A 83 -8.70 2.56 -7.17
CA CYS A 83 -8.63 3.02 -8.55
C CYS A 83 -7.63 4.18 -8.65
N GLU A 84 -6.75 4.15 -9.65
CA GLU A 84 -5.91 5.32 -9.98
C GLU A 84 -6.76 6.48 -10.55
N ASP A 85 -7.94 6.14 -11.08
CA ASP A 85 -8.91 7.05 -11.69
C ASP A 85 -8.28 8.03 -12.72
N ILE A 86 -7.31 7.52 -13.47
CA ILE A 86 -6.67 8.24 -14.58
C ILE A 86 -7.65 8.23 -15.75
N ILE A 87 -8.52 9.24 -15.77
CA ILE A 87 -9.48 9.48 -16.86
C ILE A 87 -8.87 10.50 -17.82
N ASP A 88 -8.43 10.03 -18.99
CA ASP A 88 -7.97 10.91 -20.07
C ASP A 88 -9.16 11.63 -20.72
N GLY A 89 -8.91 12.85 -21.21
CA GLY A 89 -9.85 13.58 -22.06
C GLY A 89 -9.76 13.12 -23.52
N GLU A 90 -10.73 13.53 -24.34
CA GLU A 90 -10.74 13.26 -25.77
C GLU A 90 -9.40 13.64 -26.43
N PRO A 91 -8.77 12.74 -27.21
CA PRO A 91 -7.50 13.02 -27.86
C PRO A 91 -7.65 14.20 -28.83
N LYS A 92 -6.81 15.22 -28.66
CA LYS A 92 -6.77 16.35 -29.61
C LYS A 92 -6.10 15.90 -30.91
N PRO A 93 -6.67 16.22 -32.08
CA PRO A 93 -6.02 15.89 -33.35
C PRO A 93 -4.67 16.61 -33.44
N VAL A 94 -3.60 15.83 -33.56
CA VAL A 94 -2.26 16.36 -33.84
C VAL A 94 -2.15 16.57 -35.34
N HIS A 95 -2.09 17.82 -35.79
CA HIS A 95 -1.71 18.14 -37.16
C HIS A 95 -0.21 17.95 -37.33
N LEU A 96 0.19 16.73 -37.73
CA LEU A 96 1.52 16.48 -38.27
C LEU A 96 1.62 17.20 -39.61
N LEU A 97 2.20 18.40 -39.62
CA LEU A 97 2.63 19.06 -40.83
C LEU A 97 3.81 18.26 -41.40
N ASN A 98 3.53 17.42 -42.39
CA ASN A 98 4.53 16.84 -43.28
C ASN A 98 5.29 17.98 -43.97
N ARG A 99 6.43 18.39 -43.41
CA ARG A 99 7.42 19.17 -44.16
C ARG A 99 8.30 18.19 -44.93
N LEU A 100 7.85 17.83 -46.13
CA LEU A 100 8.74 17.39 -47.19
C LEU A 100 9.17 18.64 -47.97
N ALA A 101 10.47 18.91 -47.94
CA ALA A 101 11.22 19.64 -48.96
C ALA A 101 12.54 18.90 -49.14
#